data_AF-A0A1Y1IPM3-F1
#
_entry.id   AF-A0A1Y1IPM3-F1
#
_cell.length_a   1.000
_cell.length_b   1.000
_cell.length_c   1.000
_cell.angle_alpha   90.00
_cell.angle_beta   90.00
_cell.angle_gamma   90.00
#
_symmetry.space_group_name_H-M   'P 1'
#
loop_
_entity.id
_entity.type
_entity.pdbx_description
1 polymer ?
#
loop_
_entity_poly.entity_id
_entity_poly.type
_entity_poly.pdbx_seq_one_letter_code
_entity_poly.pdbx_strand_id
1 'polypeptide(L)'
;MPLGAGYEVGRSSVFMTFQGEEHSGRGLRGQLDTFQAPCPYMFDCGIHPAYSGLAALPFVDEIDLSTVDILLVTHFHLDHAASLPYVTEKSAFKGKVYMTHEQE
;
A
#
# COMPACT_ATOMS: atom_id res chain seq x y z
N MET A 1 6.80 3.03 -6.66
CA MET A 1 7.12 1.84 -7.44
C MET A 1 5.84 1.03 -7.65
N PRO A 2 5.38 0.86 -8.89
CA PRO A 2 4.25 -0.04 -9.16
C PRO A 2 4.67 -1.49 -8.91
N LEU A 3 3.91 -2.21 -8.08
CA LEU A 3 4.02 -3.67 -7.87
C LEU A 3 3.00 -4.43 -8.74
N GLY A 4 2.09 -3.69 -9.37
CA GLY A 4 1.09 -4.14 -10.34
C GLY A 4 0.46 -2.92 -11.00
N ALA A 5 -0.23 -3.11 -12.13
CA ALA A 5 -0.75 -2.01 -12.97
C ALA A 5 0.33 -1.02 -13.50
N GLY A 6 1.62 -1.39 -13.43
CA GLY A 6 2.70 -0.68 -14.10
C GLY A 6 2.78 -1.12 -15.55
N TYR A 7 2.02 -0.47 -16.44
CA TYR A 7 1.85 -0.84 -17.87
C TYR A 7 0.89 -2.00 -18.16
N GLU A 8 0.00 -2.35 -17.22
CA GLU A 8 -1.09 -3.32 -17.41
C GLU A 8 -2.38 -2.84 -16.71
N VAL A 9 -3.50 -3.53 -16.95
CA VAL A 9 -4.77 -3.31 -16.23
C VAL A 9 -5.09 -4.56 -15.41
N GLY A 10 -5.23 -4.41 -14.10
CA GLY A 10 -5.36 -5.51 -13.15
C GLY A 10 -4.31 -5.42 -12.04
N ARG A 11 -4.58 -6.09 -10.90
CA ARG A 11 -3.68 -6.18 -9.72
C ARG A 11 -3.06 -4.86 -9.29
N SER A 12 -3.83 -3.78 -9.31
CA SER A 12 -3.38 -2.45 -8.92
C SER A 12 -2.71 -2.52 -7.55
N SER A 13 -1.45 -2.08 -7.51
CA SER A 13 -0.69 -1.95 -6.29
C SER A 13 0.52 -1.08 -6.49
N VAL A 14 0.67 -0.03 -5.67
CA VAL A 14 1.77 0.91 -5.75
C VAL A 14 2.39 1.09 -4.37
N PHE A 15 3.69 0.84 -4.27
CA PHE A 15 4.48 1.13 -3.08
C PHE A 15 5.12 2.52 -3.20
N MET A 16 5.04 3.33 -2.16
CA MET A 16 5.63 4.67 -2.12
C MET A 16 6.31 4.89 -0.77
N THR A 17 7.50 5.46 -0.79
CA THR A 17 8.16 5.94 0.42
C THR A 17 8.29 7.44 0.32
N PHE A 18 7.85 8.15 1.37
CA PHE A 18 8.06 9.58 1.50
C PHE A 18 8.92 9.88 2.72
N GLN A 19 9.86 10.82 2.57
CA GLN A 19 10.62 11.41 3.67
C GLN A 19 10.29 12.89 3.68
N GLY A 20 9.74 13.38 4.79
CA GLY A 20 9.46 14.80 4.94
C GLY A 20 10.72 15.53 5.36
N GLU A 21 11.21 16.46 4.53
CA GLU A 21 12.26 17.36 4.99
C GLU A 21 11.66 18.44 5.89
N GLU A 22 12.22 18.61 7.09
CA GLU A 22 11.85 19.69 8.00
C GLU A 22 12.28 21.04 7.38
N HIS A 23 11.32 21.85 6.93
CA HIS A 23 11.60 23.23 6.56
C HIS A 23 11.82 24.05 7.84
N SER A 24 13.08 24.38 8.13
CA SER A 24 13.50 25.16 9.30
C SER A 24 12.82 26.54 9.32
N GLY A 25 11.69 26.68 10.02
CA GLY A 25 10.99 27.97 10.05
C GLY A 25 9.81 28.14 11.00
N ARG A 26 9.16 27.06 11.51
CA ARG A 26 8.09 27.19 12.50
C ARG A 26 8.17 26.06 13.52
N GLY A 27 8.86 26.35 14.62
CA GLY A 27 9.04 25.41 15.72
C GLY A 27 7.72 25.09 16.44
N LEU A 28 7.34 23.82 16.39
CA LEU A 28 6.61 23.13 17.44
C LEU A 28 7.40 21.84 17.74
N ARG A 29 8.45 21.99 18.55
CA ARG A 29 9.25 20.89 19.08
C ARG A 29 8.39 20.07 20.04
N GLY A 30 8.01 18.86 19.63
CA GLY A 30 7.37 17.90 20.53
C GLY A 30 6.69 16.70 19.86
N GLN A 31 6.50 16.70 18.54
CA GLN A 31 5.72 15.64 17.86
C GLN A 31 6.15 15.43 16.39
N LEU A 32 7.44 15.57 16.07
CA LEU A 32 7.94 15.55 14.68
C LEU A 32 9.09 14.56 14.47
N ASP A 33 9.21 13.52 15.29
CA ASP A 33 10.26 12.51 15.09
C ASP A 33 9.87 11.51 13.97
N THR A 34 8.57 11.41 13.65
CA THR A 34 8.01 10.55 12.59
C THR A 34 8.26 11.05 11.17
N PHE A 35 8.54 12.34 10.96
CA PHE A 35 8.69 12.87 9.59
C PHE A 35 10.09 12.63 8.99
N GLN A 36 11.07 12.34 9.83
CA GLN A 36 12.46 12.09 9.39
C GLN A 36 12.69 10.63 8.97
N ALA A 37 11.86 9.71 9.44
CA ALA A 37 11.88 8.32 9.00
C ALA A 37 11.15 8.17 7.65
N PRO A 38 11.61 7.30 6.74
CA PRO A 38 10.85 6.95 5.54
C PRO A 38 9.51 6.34 5.96
N CYS A 39 8.41 6.96 5.55
CA CYS A 39 7.07 6.43 5.76
C CYS A 39 6.67 5.59 4.53
N PRO A 40 6.59 4.25 4.63
CA PRO A 40 6.27 3.38 3.51
C PRO A 40 4.75 3.17 3.43
N TYR A 41 4.18 3.58 2.30
CA TYR A 41 2.76 3.51 1.98
C TYR A 41 2.54 2.52 0.84
N MET A 42 1.41 1.82 0.89
CA MET A 42 0.92 0.99 -0.20
C MET A 42 -0.46 1.49 -0.62
N PHE A 43 -0.65 1.68 -1.92
CA PHE A 43 -1.92 2.03 -2.52
C PHE A 43 -2.44 0.84 -3.30
N ASP A 44 -3.62 0.35 -2.93
CA ASP A 44 -4.29 -0.82 -3.48
C ASP A 44 -3.53 -2.15 -3.36
N CYS A 45 -4.32 -3.23 -3.36
CA CYS A 45 -3.86 -4.61 -3.44
C CYS A 45 -4.93 -5.44 -4.17
N GLY A 46 -4.93 -5.33 -5.48
CA GLY A 46 -5.85 -6.06 -6.36
C GLY A 46 -5.41 -7.46 -6.73
N ILE A 47 -6.23 -8.11 -7.57
CA ILE A 47 -5.81 -9.26 -8.39
C ILE A 47 -5.89 -8.92 -9.87
N HIS A 48 -5.16 -9.64 -10.69
CA HIS A 48 -5.27 -9.55 -12.14
C HIS A 48 -6.32 -10.56 -12.63
N PRO A 49 -7.47 -10.15 -13.20
CA PRO A 49 -8.58 -11.05 -13.51
C PRO A 49 -8.25 -12.16 -14.52
N ALA A 50 -7.28 -11.92 -15.40
CA ALA A 50 -6.85 -12.90 -16.42
C ALA A 50 -5.88 -13.99 -15.90
N TYR A 51 -5.38 -13.89 -14.66
CA TYR A 51 -4.49 -14.88 -14.07
C TYR A 51 -5.18 -15.62 -12.92
N SER A 52 -4.53 -16.66 -12.39
CA SER A 52 -5.10 -17.49 -11.32
C SER A 52 -4.06 -17.83 -10.27
N GLY A 53 -4.54 -18.10 -9.05
CA GLY A 53 -3.69 -18.40 -7.90
C GLY A 53 -2.71 -17.26 -7.58
N LEU A 54 -1.50 -17.60 -7.15
CA LEU A 54 -0.48 -16.62 -6.78
C LEU A 54 -0.05 -15.73 -7.96
N ALA A 55 -0.15 -16.21 -9.20
CA ALA A 55 0.20 -15.43 -10.39
C ALA A 55 -0.74 -14.24 -10.66
N ALA A 56 -1.92 -14.22 -10.02
CA ALA A 56 -2.84 -13.09 -10.09
C ALA A 56 -2.52 -11.97 -9.09
N LEU A 57 -1.66 -12.24 -8.11
CA LEU A 57 -1.27 -11.25 -7.10
C LEU A 57 -0.35 -10.17 -7.71
N PRO A 58 -0.26 -8.98 -7.08
CA PRO A 58 0.83 -8.05 -7.33
C PRO A 58 2.16 -8.67 -6.87
N PHE A 59 3.28 -8.13 -7.35
CA PHE A 59 4.64 -8.53 -6.97
C PHE A 59 5.02 -8.04 -5.57
N VAL A 60 4.21 -8.40 -4.57
CA VAL A 60 4.34 -7.95 -3.18
C VAL A 60 5.57 -8.52 -2.46
N ASP A 61 6.21 -9.52 -3.05
CA ASP A 61 7.49 -10.10 -2.64
C ASP A 61 8.70 -9.23 -2.97
N GLU A 62 8.54 -8.20 -3.83
CA GLU A 62 9.61 -7.23 -4.12
C GLU A 62 9.88 -6.25 -2.97
N ILE A 63 9.00 -6.19 -1.96
CA ILE A 63 9.13 -5.32 -0.79
C ILE A 63 8.95 -6.08 0.52
N ASP A 64 9.53 -5.56 1.60
CA ASP A 64 9.23 -6.07 2.94
C ASP A 64 7.92 -5.48 3.45
N LEU A 65 6.83 -6.26 3.31
CA LEU A 65 5.49 -5.87 3.77
C LEU A 65 5.42 -5.58 5.28
N SER A 66 6.37 -6.08 6.09
CA SER A 66 6.40 -5.78 7.53
C SER A 66 6.77 -4.33 7.85
N THR A 67 7.32 -3.62 6.86
CA THR A 67 7.69 -2.19 6.96
C THR A 67 6.59 -1.24 6.49
N VAL A 68 5.54 -1.75 5.84
CA VAL A 68 4.45 -0.91 5.33
C VAL A 68 3.59 -0.44 6.49
N ASP A 69 3.53 0.88 6.69
CA ASP A 69 2.76 1.50 7.78
C ASP A 69 1.27 1.55 7.47
N ILE A 70 0.95 1.87 6.21
CA ILE A 70 -0.42 2.13 5.76
C ILE A 70 -0.67 1.49 4.40
N LEU A 71 -1.79 0.78 4.29
CA LEU A 71 -2.39 0.34 3.04
C LEU A 71 -3.70 1.10 2.81
N LEU A 72 -3.79 1.85 1.71
CA LEU A 72 -4.97 2.60 1.31
C LEU A 72 -5.66 1.88 0.15
N VAL A 73 -6.93 1.50 0.30
CA VAL A 73 -7.74 0.94 -0.79
C VAL A 73 -8.61 2.03 -1.38
N THR A 74 -8.51 2.23 -2.69
CA THR A 74 -9.17 3.32 -3.41
C THR A 74 -10.66 3.05 -3.64
N HIS A 75 -11.02 1.83 -4.03
CA HIS A 75 -12.39 1.38 -4.25
C HIS A 75 -12.48 -0.15 -4.26
N PHE A 76 -13.70 -0.69 -4.33
CA PHE A 76 -13.99 -2.10 -4.04
C PHE A 76 -13.82 -3.08 -5.21
N HIS A 77 -13.43 -2.62 -6.40
CA HIS A 77 -13.24 -3.56 -7.52
C HIS A 77 -12.11 -4.55 -7.24
N LEU A 78 -12.23 -5.74 -7.82
CA LEU A 78 -11.34 -6.86 -7.53
C LEU A 78 -9.88 -6.56 -7.90
N ASP A 79 -9.67 -5.78 -8.95
CA ASP A 79 -8.36 -5.32 -9.40
C ASP A 79 -7.73 -4.26 -8.50
N HIS A 80 -8.39 -3.86 -7.40
CA HIS A 80 -7.86 -2.94 -6.40
C HIS A 80 -7.88 -3.49 -4.96
N ALA A 81 -8.77 -4.45 -4.64
CA ALA A 81 -8.97 -4.91 -3.26
C ALA A 81 -8.86 -6.43 -3.05
N ALA A 82 -8.92 -7.25 -4.10
CA ALA A 82 -9.14 -8.69 -3.92
C ALA A 82 -7.94 -9.46 -3.34
N SER A 83 -6.72 -8.92 -3.38
CA SER A 83 -5.57 -9.57 -2.71
C SER A 83 -5.41 -9.15 -1.25
N LEU A 84 -6.25 -8.25 -0.73
CA LEU A 84 -6.15 -7.78 0.65
C LEU A 84 -6.15 -8.91 1.70
N PRO A 85 -7.04 -9.93 1.66
CA PRO A 85 -6.99 -11.00 2.66
C PRO A 85 -5.69 -11.80 2.62
N TYR A 86 -5.07 -11.93 1.45
CA TYR A 86 -3.75 -12.55 1.34
C TYR A 86 -2.67 -11.66 1.98
N VAL A 87 -2.69 -10.36 1.71
CA VAL A 87 -1.76 -9.41 2.30
C VAL A 87 -1.89 -9.38 3.83
N THR A 88 -3.10 -9.34 4.40
CA THR A 88 -3.26 -9.22 5.86
C THR A 88 -3.07 -10.55 6.60
N GLU A 89 -3.51 -11.68 6.03
CA GLU A 89 -3.54 -12.96 6.76
C GLU A 89 -2.43 -13.95 6.37
N LYS A 90 -1.79 -13.75 5.21
CA LYS A 90 -0.80 -14.68 4.64
C LYS A 90 0.57 -14.04 4.39
N SER A 91 0.78 -12.82 4.87
CA SER A 91 2.06 -12.12 4.76
C SER A 91 2.57 -11.61 6.12
N ALA A 92 3.69 -10.89 6.11
CA ALA A 92 4.25 -10.24 7.31
C ALA A 92 3.69 -8.83 7.57
N PHE A 93 2.69 -8.38 6.81
CA PHE A 93 2.07 -7.07 6.95
C PHE A 93 1.49 -6.86 8.37
N LYS A 94 1.81 -5.71 8.96
CA LYS A 94 1.34 -5.29 10.30
C LYS A 94 0.80 -3.86 10.33
N GLY A 95 0.77 -3.21 9.17
CA GLY A 95 0.30 -1.84 9.02
C GLY A 95 -1.22 -1.71 9.20
N LYS A 96 -1.70 -0.48 9.06
CA LYS A 96 -3.13 -0.19 9.11
C LYS A 96 -3.71 -0.17 7.70
N VAL A 97 -4.87 -0.76 7.55
CA VAL A 97 -5.66 -0.69 6.32
C VAL A 97 -6.72 0.39 6.48
N TYR A 98 -6.84 1.27 5.49
CA TYR A 98 -7.92 2.26 5.43
C TYR A 98 -8.72 2.09 4.14
N MET A 99 -10.04 2.18 4.30
CA MET A 99 -11.03 2.17 3.25
C MET A 99 -12.08 3.22 3.57
N THR A 100 -12.85 3.63 2.58
CA THR A 100 -14.05 4.42 2.83
C THR A 100 -15.15 3.54 3.42
N HIS A 101 -16.13 4.17 4.07
CA HIS A 101 -17.46 3.56 4.18
C HIS A 101 -18.02 3.30 2.78
N GLU A 102 -18.98 2.39 2.65
CA GLU A 102 -19.53 1.96 1.36
C GLU A 102 -19.97 3.13 0.48
N GLN A 103 -19.67 3.02 -0.82
CA GLN A 103 -20.29 3.85 -1.85
C GLN A 103 -21.52 3.07 -2.32
N GLU A 104 -22.71 3.46 -1.84
CA GLU A 104 -23.98 3.07 -2.48
C GLU A 104 -24.12 3.73 -3.86
#